data_AF-A0A081D6Q9-F1
#
_entry.id   AF-A0A081D6Q9-F1
#
_cell.length_a   1.000
_cell.length_b   1.000
_cell.length_c   1.000
_cell.angle_alpha   90.00
_cell.angle_beta   90.00
_cell.angle_gamma   90.00
#
_symmetry.space_group_name_H-M   'P 1'
#
loop_
_entity.id
_entity.type
_entity.pdbx_description
1 polymer ?
#
loop_
_entity_poly.entity_id
_entity_poly.type
_entity_poly.pdbx_seq_one_letter_code
_entity_poly.pdbx_strand_id
1 'polypeptide(L)'
;MNGLAMSSRNERLSPKARKEAIFIIQSLEKAKEHFKNHSINDTVEMVQKLYTENKNLELEYFTIASEETLVPVKRKYHKHTYRAFIVAHLEGVRLIDNMRLS
;
A
#
# COMPACT_ATOMS: atom_id res chain seq x y z
N MET A 1 11.22 -2.63 -15.42
CA MET A 1 11.57 -3.54 -14.31
C MET A 1 10.45 -3.44 -13.29
N ASN A 2 9.74 -4.54 -13.06
CA ASN A 2 8.48 -4.56 -12.29
C ASN A 2 8.78 -4.20 -10.83
N GLY A 3 8.33 -3.04 -10.37
CA GLY A 3 8.58 -2.47 -9.03
C GLY A 3 7.94 -3.23 -7.87
N LEU A 4 7.80 -4.55 -7.99
CA LEU A 4 7.39 -5.45 -6.91
C LEU A 4 8.61 -5.74 -6.03
N ALA A 5 8.48 -5.50 -4.73
CA ALA A 5 9.47 -5.96 -3.76
C ALA A 5 9.71 -7.47 -3.94
N MET A 6 10.96 -7.87 -4.25
CA MET A 6 11.31 -9.27 -4.52
C MET A 6 11.25 -10.08 -3.21
N SER A 7 10.10 -10.72 -2.95
CA SER A 7 9.94 -11.71 -1.88
C SER A 7 9.89 -13.11 -2.48
N SER A 8 10.52 -14.11 -1.85
CA SER A 8 10.35 -15.55 -2.21
C SER A 8 8.86 -15.96 -2.24
N ARG A 9 8.00 -15.26 -1.50
CA ARG A 9 6.54 -15.47 -1.53
C ARG A 9 5.92 -15.13 -2.90
N ASN A 10 6.53 -14.24 -3.68
CA ASN A 10 6.10 -13.89 -5.04
C ASN A 10 6.38 -15.03 -6.03
N GLU A 11 7.25 -15.98 -5.68
CA GLU A 11 7.52 -17.16 -6.53
C GLU A 11 6.30 -18.07 -6.64
N ARG A 12 5.44 -18.08 -5.61
CA ARG A 12 4.18 -18.84 -5.56
C ARG A 12 3.07 -18.25 -6.44
N LEU A 13 3.22 -16.99 -6.87
CA LEU A 13 2.22 -16.33 -7.72
C LEU A 13 2.33 -16.81 -9.16
N SER A 14 1.17 -17.04 -9.78
CA SER A 14 1.08 -17.27 -11.22
C SER A 14 1.65 -16.07 -12.01
N PRO A 15 2.10 -16.23 -13.27
CA PRO A 15 2.54 -15.10 -14.10
C PRO A 15 1.47 -14.01 -14.25
N LYS A 16 0.19 -14.39 -14.23
CA LYS A 16 -0.94 -13.45 -14.24
C LYS A 16 -1.03 -12.69 -12.92
N ALA A 17 -0.99 -13.40 -11.79
CA ALA A 17 -1.02 -12.80 -10.47
C ALA A 17 0.18 -11.87 -10.21
N ARG A 18 1.37 -12.17 -10.74
CA ARG A 18 2.51 -11.22 -10.69
C ARG A 18 2.22 -9.89 -11.39
N LYS A 19 1.44 -9.90 -12.48
CA LYS A 19 1.01 -8.65 -13.13
C LYS A 19 -0.05 -7.94 -12.31
N GLU A 20 -0.96 -8.67 -11.69
CA GLU A 20 -2.00 -8.09 -10.83
C GLU A 20 -1.41 -7.51 -9.54
N ALA A 21 -0.38 -8.12 -8.97
CA ALA A 21 0.34 -7.62 -7.80
C ALA A 21 0.97 -6.23 -8.02
N ILE A 22 1.18 -5.80 -9.28
CA ILE A 22 1.59 -4.42 -9.62
C ILE A 22 0.57 -3.39 -9.09
N PHE A 23 -0.69 -3.77 -8.93
CA PHE A 23 -1.72 -2.89 -8.35
C PHE A 23 -1.36 -2.44 -6.92
N ILE A 24 -0.62 -3.25 -6.14
CA ILE A 24 -0.20 -2.90 -4.78
C ILE A 24 0.74 -1.69 -4.81
N ILE A 25 1.80 -1.76 -5.64
CA ILE A 25 2.75 -0.64 -5.76
C ILE A 25 2.07 0.60 -6.37
N GLN A 26 1.19 0.43 -7.36
CA GLN A 26 0.41 1.54 -7.92
C GLN A 26 -0.52 2.19 -6.89
N SER A 27 -1.09 1.40 -5.97
CA SER A 27 -1.91 1.93 -4.87
C SER A 27 -1.07 2.77 -3.91
N LEU A 28 0.16 2.34 -3.62
CA LEU A 28 1.10 3.10 -2.79
C LEU A 28 1.55 4.40 -3.48
N GLU A 29 1.80 4.37 -4.78
CA GLU A 29 2.14 5.57 -5.57
C GLU A 29 0.98 6.59 -5.58
N LYS A 30 -0.25 6.11 -5.79
CA LYS A 30 -1.46 6.94 -5.69
C LYS A 30 -1.64 7.50 -4.28
N ALA A 31 -1.41 6.68 -3.25
CA ALA A 31 -1.46 7.14 -1.87
C ALA A 31 -0.43 8.23 -1.61
N LYS A 32 0.80 8.08 -2.10
CA LYS A 32 1.85 9.10 -1.99
C LYS A 32 1.46 10.41 -2.64
N GLU A 33 0.91 10.38 -3.84
CA GLU A 33 0.47 11.60 -4.52
C GLU A 33 -0.70 12.26 -3.79
N HIS A 34 -1.73 11.49 -3.45
CA HIS A 34 -2.91 11.96 -2.74
C HIS A 34 -2.55 12.54 -1.36
N PHE A 35 -1.62 11.89 -0.66
CA PHE A 35 -1.11 12.30 0.64
C PHE A 35 -0.47 13.69 0.62
N LYS A 36 0.00 14.23 -0.51
CA LYS A 36 0.58 15.58 -0.53
C LYS A 36 -0.43 16.64 -0.09
N ASN A 37 -1.66 16.52 -0.58
CA ASN A 37 -2.69 17.56 -0.44
C ASN A 37 -3.88 17.16 0.46
N HIS A 38 -3.99 15.90 0.86
CA HIS A 38 -5.13 15.39 1.63
C HIS A 38 -4.74 14.89 3.01
N SER A 39 -5.69 14.70 3.91
CA SER A 39 -5.40 14.17 5.24
C SER A 39 -4.97 12.70 5.19
N ILE A 40 -4.48 12.18 6.32
CA ILE A 40 -4.17 10.74 6.43
C ILE A 40 -5.45 9.92 6.25
N ASN A 41 -6.55 10.31 6.90
CA ASN A 41 -7.82 9.60 6.81
C ASN A 41 -8.32 9.55 5.36
N ASP A 42 -8.34 10.69 4.66
CA ASP A 42 -8.79 10.73 3.26
C ASP A 42 -7.93 9.83 2.36
N THR A 43 -6.62 9.78 2.63
CA THR A 43 -5.70 8.91 1.88
C THR A 43 -5.98 7.43 2.16
N VAL A 44 -6.26 7.06 3.41
CA VAL A 44 -6.62 5.70 3.79
C VAL A 44 -7.94 5.29 3.13
N GLU A 45 -8.97 6.13 3.20
CA GLU A 45 -10.27 5.88 2.59
C GLU A 45 -10.17 5.76 1.07
N MET A 46 -9.37 6.60 0.41
CA MET A 46 -9.12 6.52 -1.02
C MET A 46 -8.50 5.17 -1.41
N VAL A 47 -7.49 4.70 -0.67
CA VAL A 47 -6.90 3.37 -0.93
C VAL A 47 -7.90 2.26 -0.67
N GLN A 48 -8.67 2.30 0.42
CA GLN A 48 -9.70 1.30 0.68
C GLN A 48 -10.70 1.22 -0.49
N LYS A 49 -11.13 2.37 -1.02
CA LYS A 49 -12.03 2.43 -2.17
C LYS A 49 -11.42 1.78 -3.43
N LEU A 50 -10.14 1.99 -3.71
CA LEU A 50 -9.46 1.33 -4.85
C LEU A 50 -9.58 -0.20 -4.80
N TYR A 51 -9.55 -0.79 -3.60
CA TYR A 51 -9.67 -2.24 -3.43
C TYR A 51 -11.12 -2.72 -3.41
N THR A 52 -12.10 -1.88 -3.05
CA THR A 52 -13.52 -2.26 -3.22
C THR A 52 -13.92 -2.40 -4.70
N GLU A 53 -13.24 -1.69 -5.59
CA GLU A 53 -13.47 -1.74 -7.05
C GLU A 53 -12.67 -2.87 -7.74
N ASN A 54 -11.69 -3.48 -7.04
CA ASN A 54 -10.84 -4.53 -7.57
C ASN A 54 -11.24 -5.91 -7.01
N LYS A 55 -11.66 -6.83 -7.87
CA LYS A 55 -12.14 -8.17 -7.44
C LYS A 55 -11.03 -9.21 -7.21
N ASN A 56 -9.80 -8.94 -7.67
CA ASN A 56 -8.75 -9.95 -7.68
C ASN A 56 -7.82 -9.85 -6.47
N LEU A 57 -7.76 -8.68 -5.85
CA LEU A 57 -6.91 -8.39 -4.69
C LEU A 57 -7.78 -8.03 -3.51
N GLU A 58 -7.61 -8.75 -2.41
CA GLU A 58 -8.30 -8.46 -1.16
C GLU A 58 -7.38 -7.65 -0.24
N LEU A 59 -7.82 -6.45 0.15
CA LEU A 59 -7.08 -5.60 1.08
C LEU A 59 -7.27 -6.12 2.50
N GLU A 60 -6.18 -6.56 3.16
CA GLU A 60 -6.22 -6.91 4.59
C GLU A 60 -6.14 -5.63 5.43
N TYR A 61 -5.12 -4.79 5.16
CA TYR A 61 -5.05 -3.46 5.74
C TYR A 61 -4.17 -2.51 4.92
N PHE A 62 -4.48 -1.23 5.06
CA PHE A 62 -3.63 -0.11 4.66
C PHE A 62 -3.51 0.85 5.85
N THR A 63 -2.29 1.24 6.19
CA THR A 63 -2.05 2.17 7.31
C THR A 63 -0.92 3.12 7.00
N ILE A 64 -0.97 4.31 7.60
CA ILE A 64 0.09 5.31 7.53
C ILE A 64 0.64 5.51 8.93
N ALA A 65 1.95 5.35 9.08
CA ALA A 65 2.65 5.47 10.34
C ALA A 65 3.78 6.51 10.25
N SER A 66 4.21 7.00 11.42
CA SER A 66 5.46 7.74 11.54
C SER A 66 6.63 6.83 11.15
N GLU A 67 7.59 7.33 10.35
CA GLU A 67 8.79 6.52 10.05
C GLU A 67 9.68 6.30 11.27
N GLU A 68 9.64 7.21 12.25
CA GLU A 68 10.49 7.14 13.44
C GLU A 68 10.03 6.05 14.41
N THR A 69 8.71 5.94 14.62
CA THR A 69 8.14 5.07 15.65
C THR A 69 7.44 3.84 15.08
N LEU A 70 7.14 3.84 13.77
CA LEU A 70 6.30 2.84 13.11
C LEU A 70 4.89 2.71 13.72
N VAL A 71 4.46 3.71 14.49
CA VAL A 71 3.13 3.77 15.09
C VAL A 71 2.16 4.45 14.12
N PRO A 72 0.97 3.87 13.87
CA PRO A 72 -0.07 4.49 13.08
C PRO A 72 -0.44 5.88 13.59
N VAL A 73 -0.60 6.82 12.67
CA VAL A 73 -0.95 8.21 12.96
C VAL A 73 -2.23 8.59 12.25
N LYS A 74 -3.00 9.52 12.82
CA LYS A 74 -4.26 10.03 12.22
C LYS A 74 -4.15 11.46 11.70
N ARG A 75 -3.08 12.16 12.06
CA ARG A 75 -2.86 13.57 11.72
C ARG A 75 -1.44 13.79 11.25
N LYS A 76 -1.28 14.75 10.34
CA LYS A 76 0.03 15.21 9.90
C LYS A 76 0.52 16.28 10.86
N TYR A 77 1.76 16.10 11.28
CA TYR A 77 2.58 17.03 12.01
C TYR A 77 3.71 17.53 11.10
N HIS A 78 4.04 18.82 11.24
CA HIS A 78 5.09 19.47 10.48
C HIS A 78 6.47 18.86 10.84
N LYS A 79 7.35 18.72 9.84
CA LYS A 79 8.70 18.10 9.96
C LYS A 79 8.74 16.60 10.30
N HIS A 80 7.62 15.90 10.29
CA HIS A 80 7.60 14.44 10.41
C HIS A 80 7.58 13.78 9.03
N THR A 81 8.18 12.59 8.95
CA THR A 81 8.11 11.72 7.77
C THR A 81 7.16 10.56 8.01
N TYR A 82 6.53 10.11 6.93
CA TYR A 82 5.47 9.11 7.00
C TYR A 82 5.71 7.99 6.00
N ARG A 83 5.27 6.80 6.38
CA ARG A 83 5.31 5.61 5.53
C ARG A 83 3.95 4.93 5.51
N ALA A 84 3.51 4.61 4.31
CA ALA A 84 2.37 3.76 4.09
C ALA A 84 2.81 2.29 4.15
N PHE A 85 1.99 1.46 4.78
CA PHE A 85 2.12 0.01 4.80
C PHE A 85 0.84 -0.59 4.24
N ILE A 86 0.99 -1.61 3.41
CA ILE A 86 -0.12 -2.31 2.79
C ILE A 86 0.07 -3.81 2.88
N VAL A 87 -1.03 -4.50 3.20
CA VAL A 87 -1.13 -5.95 3.13
C VAL A 87 -2.34 -6.31 2.31
N ALA A 88 -2.14 -7.15 1.31
CA ALA A 88 -3.20 -7.65 0.44
C ALA A 88 -3.01 -9.14 0.15
N HIS A 89 -4.12 -9.83 -0.13
CA HIS A 89 -4.12 -11.24 -0.54
C HIS A 89 -4.37 -11.36 -2.04
N LEU A 90 -3.61 -12.24 -2.69
CA LEU A 90 -3.76 -12.60 -4.09
C LEU A 90 -3.48 -14.09 -4.26
N GLU A 91 -4.44 -14.84 -4.82
CA GLU A 91 -4.35 -16.30 -4.97
C GLU A 91 -3.96 -17.03 -3.64
N GLY A 92 -4.43 -16.53 -2.49
CA GLY A 92 -4.10 -17.08 -1.17
C GLY A 92 -2.68 -16.75 -0.67
N VAL A 93 -1.93 -15.93 -1.40
CA VAL A 93 -0.62 -15.42 -0.98
C VAL A 93 -0.79 -14.05 -0.33
N ARG A 94 -0.31 -13.93 0.91
CA ARG A 94 -0.27 -12.66 1.65
C ARG A 94 0.93 -11.82 1.22
N LEU A 95 0.66 -10.75 0.49
CA LEU A 95 1.63 -9.79 -0.04
C LEU A 95 1.72 -8.58 0.89
N ILE A 96 2.95 -8.09 1.09
CA ILE A 96 3.24 -6.98 1.99
C ILE A 96 4.15 -6.03 1.24
N ASP A 97 3.82 -4.74 1.26
CA ASP A 97 4.70 -3.70 0.73
C ASP A 97 4.55 -2.40 1.55
N ASN A 98 5.44 -1.45 1.32
CA ASN A 98 5.42 -0.16 1.99
C ASN A 98 6.09 0.93 1.14
N MET A 99 5.70 2.18 1.36
CA MET A 99 6.26 3.33 0.63
C MET A 99 6.37 4.57 1.51
N ARG A 100 7.49 5.26 1.39
CA ARG A 100 7.70 6.60 1.99
C ARG A 100 6.85 7.65 1.27
N LEU A 101 6.08 8.41 2.04
CA LEU A 101 5.11 9.40 1.55
C LEU A 101 5.65 10.84 1.53
N SER A 102 6.72 11.11 2.28
CA SER A 102 7.44 12.39 2.32
C SER A 102 8.45 12.55 1.19
#